data_AF-A0A9R1CI45-F1
#
_entry.id   AF-A0A9R1CI45-F1
#
_cell.length_a   1.000
_cell.length_b   1.000
_cell.length_c   1.000
_cell.angle_alpha   90.00
_cell.angle_beta   90.00
_cell.angle_gamma   90.00
#
_symmetry.space_group_name_H-M   'P 1'
#
loop_
_entity.id
_entity.type
_entity.pdbx_description
1 polymer ?
#
loop_
_entity_poly.entity_id
_entity_poly.type
_entity_poly.pdbx_seq_one_letter_code
_entity_poly.pdbx_strand_id
1 'polypeptide(L)'
;MFVHGLKRAAIILPVAWTGVWLGYYAYTDTLRRAHIRERNKKLTKTLEALPGGGPDYARPATEIERKALKERGVPPDRPIPDLPVERPDFDLLYPSSSSATPATRESGSGGSDVEITDKYTCTWLGQSTSYVTLDNLAILTDPALQHRTIPSRLAPERLRPPPCTLSELKRIDVVLVSHNHFDHLDPDAISELGDSCEWIVPKGCGPFMRKHGATRVKELDWWQETKHTLSRPGQKDRTYTITAVPSMHWSARSPLDTNATLWAAFHVKSDTDKPKSFIHLGDTGYSPTLYHAVGRIMGPVDLAAIPIGSYEPRWHMHLQHTDPEGAVRMALQMHVRKSIGVHWGTWLMSDEAYNKPPLDLELARQLLDVSENQFSVVPVGKTIVLED
;
A
#
# COMPACT_ATOMS: atom_id res chain seq x y z
N MET A 1 13.11 -14.74 -58.82
CA MET A 1 12.86 -15.87 -57.90
C MET A 1 13.37 -15.65 -56.45
N PHE A 2 14.12 -14.57 -56.15
CA PHE A 2 14.77 -14.37 -54.84
C PHE A 2 13.92 -13.70 -53.73
N VAL A 3 12.79 -13.06 -54.07
CA VAL A 3 12.01 -12.24 -53.11
C VAL A 3 11.02 -13.07 -52.28
N HIS A 4 10.75 -14.32 -52.66
CA HIS A 4 9.81 -15.20 -51.93
C HIS A 4 10.45 -15.96 -50.75
N GLY A 5 11.78 -16.14 -50.73
CA GLY A 5 12.49 -16.84 -49.64
C GLY A 5 12.63 -16.01 -48.35
N LEU A 6 12.89 -14.70 -48.50
CA LEU A 6 13.08 -13.76 -47.39
C LEU A 6 11.81 -13.54 -46.55
N LYS A 7 10.63 -13.55 -47.18
CA LYS A 7 9.35 -13.39 -46.46
C LYS A 7 9.00 -14.61 -45.60
N ARG A 8 9.42 -15.82 -45.98
CA ARG A 8 9.22 -17.03 -45.14
C ARG A 8 10.19 -17.06 -43.96
N ALA A 9 11.44 -16.64 -44.15
CA ALA A 9 12.41 -16.53 -43.07
C ALA A 9 11.98 -15.49 -41.99
N ALA A 10 11.39 -14.37 -42.41
CA ALA A 10 10.90 -13.33 -41.50
C ALA A 10 9.72 -13.76 -40.59
N ILE A 11 8.97 -14.80 -40.98
CA ILE A 11 7.86 -15.35 -40.18
C ILE A 11 8.32 -16.52 -39.30
N ILE A 12 9.32 -17.29 -39.75
CA ILE A 12 9.81 -18.47 -39.02
C ILE A 12 10.66 -18.08 -37.80
N LEU A 13 11.48 -17.02 -37.90
CA LEU A 13 12.33 -16.56 -36.79
C LEU A 13 11.54 -16.12 -35.54
N PRO A 14 10.45 -15.32 -35.64
CA PRO A 14 9.61 -14.97 -34.49
C PRO A 14 8.90 -16.17 -33.87
N VAL A 15 8.45 -17.14 -34.67
CA VAL A 15 7.75 -18.33 -34.18
C VAL A 15 8.71 -19.28 -33.47
N ALA A 16 9.91 -19.49 -34.03
CA ALA A 16 10.98 -20.25 -33.37
C ALA A 16 11.45 -19.57 -32.09
N TRP A 17 11.59 -18.24 -32.10
CA TRP A 17 11.92 -17.45 -30.91
C TRP A 17 10.84 -17.58 -29.83
N THR A 18 9.56 -17.51 -30.21
CA THR A 18 8.42 -17.69 -29.30
C THR A 18 8.39 -19.11 -28.72
N GLY A 19 8.68 -20.14 -29.54
CA GLY A 19 8.76 -21.53 -29.08
C GLY A 19 9.90 -21.78 -28.09
N VAL A 20 11.08 -21.22 -28.34
CA VAL A 20 12.23 -21.27 -27.42
C VAL A 20 11.90 -20.53 -26.12
N TRP A 21 11.22 -19.38 -26.20
CA TRP A 21 10.80 -18.61 -25.03
C TRP A 21 9.74 -19.34 -24.20
N LEU A 22 8.76 -19.99 -24.84
CA LEU A 22 7.75 -20.83 -24.16
C LEU A 22 8.39 -22.07 -23.52
N GLY A 23 9.38 -22.69 -24.16
CA GLY A 23 10.14 -23.80 -23.59
C GLY A 23 10.99 -23.37 -22.38
N TYR A 24 11.67 -22.23 -22.48
CA TYR A 24 12.37 -21.59 -21.36
C TYR A 24 11.40 -21.23 -20.22
N TYR A 25 10.22 -20.71 -20.54
CA TYR A 25 9.16 -20.38 -19.58
C TYR A 25 8.63 -21.63 -18.87
N ALA A 26 8.38 -22.73 -19.59
CA ALA A 26 7.95 -24.00 -18.98
C ALA A 26 9.05 -24.61 -18.10
N TYR A 27 10.31 -24.58 -18.55
CA TYR A 27 11.46 -25.06 -17.78
C TYR A 27 11.66 -24.25 -16.50
N THR A 28 11.63 -22.92 -16.61
CA THR A 28 11.73 -22.02 -15.46
C THR A 28 10.52 -22.12 -14.54
N ASP A 29 9.29 -22.35 -15.04
CA ASP A 29 8.11 -22.63 -14.20
C ASP A 29 8.28 -23.94 -13.39
N THR A 30 8.90 -24.95 -13.99
CA THR A 30 9.16 -26.24 -13.33
C THR A 30 10.19 -26.10 -12.21
N LEU A 31 11.31 -25.41 -12.49
CA LEU A 31 12.32 -25.07 -11.48
C LEU A 31 11.77 -24.12 -10.40
N ARG A 32 10.91 -23.16 -10.78
CA ARG A 32 10.19 -22.23 -9.90
C ARG A 32 9.29 -22.97 -8.92
N ARG A 33 8.49 -23.94 -9.40
CA ARG A 33 7.65 -24.78 -8.53
C ARG A 33 8.50 -25.64 -7.61
N ALA A 34 9.70 -26.07 -8.01
CA ALA A 34 10.62 -26.78 -7.13
C ALA A 34 11.17 -25.84 -6.05
N HIS A 35 11.58 -24.62 -6.41
CA HIS A 35 12.09 -23.63 -5.46
C HIS A 35 11.04 -23.17 -4.44
N ILE A 36 9.79 -22.93 -4.87
CA ILE A 36 8.67 -22.61 -3.97
C ILE A 36 8.41 -23.78 -3.02
N ARG A 37 8.42 -25.02 -3.51
CA ARG A 37 8.26 -26.23 -2.67
C ARG A 37 9.39 -26.37 -1.65
N GLU A 38 10.63 -26.08 -2.04
CA GLU A 38 11.80 -26.18 -1.16
C GLU A 38 11.85 -25.06 -0.12
N ARG A 39 11.53 -23.82 -0.52
CA ARG A 39 11.36 -22.67 0.39
C ARG A 39 10.24 -22.93 1.40
N ASN A 40 9.07 -23.39 0.93
CA ASN A 40 7.95 -23.73 1.82
C ASN A 40 8.33 -24.88 2.76
N LYS A 41 9.06 -25.90 2.30
CA LYS A 41 9.58 -26.98 3.14
C LYS A 41 10.56 -26.48 4.22
N LYS A 42 11.43 -25.54 3.88
CA LYS A 42 12.36 -24.91 4.84
C LYS A 42 11.59 -24.05 5.85
N LEU A 43 10.58 -23.30 5.40
CA LEU A 43 9.69 -22.51 6.23
C LEU A 43 8.89 -23.38 7.21
N THR A 44 8.33 -24.50 6.74
CA THR A 44 7.64 -25.49 7.57
C THR A 44 8.56 -26.02 8.67
N LYS A 45 9.81 -26.37 8.35
CA LYS A 45 10.79 -26.82 9.36
C LYS A 45 11.14 -25.76 10.39
N THR A 46 11.22 -24.49 9.98
CA THR A 46 11.46 -23.37 10.91
C THR A 46 10.24 -23.14 11.81
N LEU A 47 9.04 -23.20 11.26
CA LEU A 47 7.78 -23.09 12.00
C LEU A 47 7.59 -24.25 13.00
N GLU A 48 7.96 -25.48 12.62
CA GLU A 48 7.96 -26.67 13.48
C GLU A 48 8.92 -26.55 14.68
N ALA A 49 9.93 -25.69 14.60
CA ALA A 49 10.93 -25.49 15.65
C ALA A 49 10.56 -24.40 16.68
N LEU A 50 9.48 -23.65 16.46
CA LEU A 50 9.00 -22.61 17.37
C LEU A 50 8.09 -23.22 18.46
N PRO A 51 8.34 -22.98 19.77
CA PRO A 51 7.48 -23.49 20.83
C PRO A 51 6.22 -22.62 20.98
N GLY A 52 5.05 -23.23 20.76
CA GLY A 52 3.73 -22.61 21.00
C GLY A 52 2.74 -22.95 19.89
N GLY A 53 1.66 -23.67 20.24
CA GLY A 53 0.72 -24.28 19.31
C GLY A 53 0.05 -23.31 18.34
N GLY A 54 0.59 -23.25 17.12
CA GLY A 54 -0.13 -22.87 15.90
C GLY A 54 -0.63 -24.12 15.15
N PRO A 55 -1.34 -23.95 14.03
CA PRO A 55 -1.88 -25.06 13.24
C PRO A 55 -0.80 -26.07 12.86
N ASP A 56 -1.12 -27.37 12.95
CA ASP A 56 -0.25 -28.45 12.43
C ASP A 56 -0.27 -28.42 10.90
N TYR A 57 0.77 -27.84 10.31
CA TYR A 57 0.96 -27.70 8.86
C TYR A 57 1.63 -28.92 8.20
N ALA A 58 2.02 -29.94 8.97
CA ALA A 58 2.56 -31.19 8.45
C ALA A 58 1.46 -32.19 8.05
N ARG A 59 0.21 -31.95 8.48
CA ARG A 59 -0.93 -32.78 8.06
C ARG A 59 -1.29 -32.54 6.59
N PRO A 60 -1.72 -33.58 5.86
CA PRO A 60 -2.25 -33.42 4.51
C PRO A 60 -3.39 -32.39 4.48
N ALA A 61 -3.39 -31.52 3.46
CA ALA A 61 -4.48 -30.58 3.25
C ALA A 61 -5.81 -31.34 3.15
N THR A 62 -6.75 -30.96 4.02
CA THR A 62 -8.14 -31.38 3.99
C THR A 62 -8.76 -31.02 2.64
N GLU A 63 -9.88 -31.65 2.31
CA GLU A 63 -10.59 -31.38 1.06
C GLU A 63 -11.03 -29.91 0.96
N ILE A 64 -11.36 -29.28 2.09
CA ILE A 64 -11.67 -27.86 2.21
C ILE A 64 -10.44 -27.01 1.88
N GLU A 65 -9.27 -27.33 2.44
CA GLU A 65 -8.01 -26.63 2.16
C GLU A 65 -7.55 -26.82 0.69
N ARG A 66 -7.77 -27.99 0.09
CA ARG A 66 -7.50 -28.23 -1.34
C ARG A 66 -8.42 -27.41 -2.24
N LYS A 67 -9.69 -27.25 -1.86
CA LYS A 67 -10.64 -26.40 -2.57
C LYS A 67 -10.27 -24.93 -2.41
N ALA A 68 -9.91 -24.51 -1.20
CA ALA A 68 -9.37 -23.19 -0.92
C ALA A 68 -8.14 -22.93 -1.80
N LEU A 69 -7.16 -23.84 -1.85
CA LEU A 69 -5.96 -23.71 -2.70
C LEU A 69 -6.26 -23.54 -4.21
N LYS A 70 -7.38 -24.10 -4.72
CA LYS A 70 -7.83 -23.85 -6.11
C LYS A 70 -8.40 -22.44 -6.30
N GLU A 71 -8.95 -21.84 -5.25
CA GLU A 71 -9.52 -20.49 -5.19
C GLU A 71 -8.53 -19.46 -4.57
N ARG A 72 -7.22 -19.71 -4.66
CA ARG A 72 -6.13 -18.90 -4.04
C ARG A 72 -6.22 -18.75 -2.51
N GLY A 73 -6.84 -19.74 -1.87
CA GLY A 73 -7.00 -19.84 -0.42
C GLY A 73 -8.24 -19.14 0.12
N VAL A 74 -8.98 -18.37 -0.68
CA VAL A 74 -10.05 -17.49 -0.17
C VAL A 74 -11.32 -18.29 0.17
N PRO A 75 -11.83 -18.22 1.40
CA PRO A 75 -13.11 -18.83 1.75
C PRO A 75 -14.26 -18.26 0.90
N PRO A 76 -15.28 -19.05 0.54
CA PRO A 76 -16.41 -18.58 -0.26
C PRO A 76 -17.32 -17.60 0.53
N ASP A 77 -17.39 -17.77 1.85
CA ASP A 77 -18.26 -16.98 2.71
C ASP A 77 -17.65 -15.59 3.00
N ARG A 78 -18.55 -14.61 3.24
CA ARG A 78 -18.21 -13.22 3.57
C ARG A 78 -19.05 -12.76 4.78
N PRO A 79 -18.49 -11.99 5.73
CA PRO A 79 -17.08 -11.54 5.81
C PRO A 79 -16.13 -12.69 6.14
N ILE A 80 -14.88 -12.60 5.66
CA ILE A 80 -13.84 -13.59 5.95
C ILE A 80 -13.42 -13.47 7.43
N PRO A 81 -13.66 -14.46 8.30
CA PRO A 81 -13.49 -14.31 9.76
C PRO A 81 -12.08 -13.92 10.21
N ASP A 82 -11.04 -14.32 9.47
CA ASP A 82 -9.64 -14.01 9.76
C ASP A 82 -9.14 -12.69 9.13
N LEU A 83 -10.02 -11.93 8.47
CA LEU A 83 -9.77 -10.55 8.04
C LEU A 83 -10.77 -9.59 8.71
N PRO A 84 -10.66 -9.36 10.03
CA PRO A 84 -11.58 -8.47 10.72
C PRO A 84 -11.56 -7.05 10.14
N VAL A 85 -12.75 -6.44 10.16
CA VAL A 85 -13.00 -5.04 9.85
C VAL A 85 -13.53 -4.39 11.12
N GLU A 86 -12.81 -3.39 11.61
CA GLU A 86 -13.20 -2.50 12.69
C GLU A 86 -13.75 -1.20 12.10
N ARG A 87 -14.49 -0.43 12.91
CA ARG A 87 -14.86 0.94 12.55
C ARG A 87 -13.75 1.88 13.03
N PRO A 88 -13.35 2.91 12.25
CA PRO A 88 -12.43 3.93 12.74
C PRO A 88 -12.94 4.53 14.06
N ASP A 89 -12.01 4.83 14.95
CA ASP A 89 -12.33 5.49 16.23
C ASP A 89 -12.63 6.97 15.98
N PHE A 90 -13.84 7.26 15.50
CA PHE A 90 -14.25 8.61 15.14
C PHE A 90 -14.35 9.56 16.34
N ASP A 91 -14.57 9.03 17.54
CA ASP A 91 -14.58 9.82 18.78
C ASP A 91 -13.16 10.28 19.12
N LEU A 92 -12.17 9.39 18.94
CA LEU A 92 -10.77 9.76 19.04
C LEU A 92 -10.35 10.73 17.93
N LEU A 93 -10.74 10.50 16.68
CA LEU A 93 -10.33 11.33 15.54
C LEU A 93 -10.98 12.73 15.59
N TYR A 94 -12.21 12.85 16.08
CA TYR A 94 -13.03 14.07 16.07
C TYR A 94 -13.62 14.37 17.47
N PRO A 95 -12.78 14.75 18.46
CA PRO A 95 -13.16 14.83 19.87
C PRO A 95 -14.28 15.84 20.17
N SER A 96 -14.40 16.90 19.36
CA SER A 96 -15.40 17.96 19.54
C SER A 96 -16.66 17.78 18.69
N SER A 97 -16.84 16.63 18.03
CA SER A 97 -18.02 16.37 17.20
C SER A 97 -19.28 15.99 18.01
N SER A 98 -19.49 16.66 19.15
CA SER A 98 -20.69 16.50 19.97
C SER A 98 -21.92 17.13 19.30
N SER A 99 -22.77 16.27 18.74
CA SER A 99 -24.18 16.48 18.38
C SER A 99 -24.55 17.50 17.26
N ALA A 100 -23.72 18.51 16.96
CA ALA A 100 -24.04 19.53 15.96
C ALA A 100 -23.33 19.36 14.60
N THR A 101 -22.30 18.50 14.52
CA THR A 101 -21.56 18.25 13.27
C THR A 101 -22.25 17.14 12.47
N PRO A 102 -22.44 17.31 11.15
CA PRO A 102 -22.97 16.24 10.30
C PRO A 102 -22.22 14.92 10.49
N ALA A 103 -22.94 13.80 10.42
CA ALA A 103 -22.37 12.45 10.51
C ALA A 103 -21.36 12.18 9.37
N THR A 104 -21.52 12.86 8.26
CA THR A 104 -20.68 12.78 7.05
C THR A 104 -20.34 14.18 6.55
N ARG A 105 -19.14 14.40 5.99
CA ARG A 105 -18.85 15.64 5.25
C ARG A 105 -19.67 15.72 3.97
N GLU A 106 -19.97 16.93 3.54
CA GLU A 106 -20.51 17.17 2.20
C GLU A 106 -19.41 16.95 1.15
N SER A 107 -19.79 16.43 -0.02
CA SER A 107 -18.86 16.26 -1.16
C SER A 107 -18.19 17.58 -1.50
N GLY A 108 -16.87 17.58 -1.71
CA GLY A 108 -16.10 18.80 -1.97
C GLY A 108 -15.88 19.74 -0.78
N SER A 109 -16.43 19.46 0.42
CA SER A 109 -16.11 20.20 1.64
C SER A 109 -14.87 19.60 2.33
N GLY A 110 -13.89 20.44 2.69
CA GLY A 110 -12.63 19.99 3.34
C GLY A 110 -12.75 19.69 4.83
N GLY A 111 -13.92 19.93 5.42
CA GLY A 111 -14.10 19.86 6.87
C GLY A 111 -13.19 20.84 7.62
N SER A 112 -12.92 22.02 7.06
CA SER A 112 -12.02 23.02 7.64
C SER A 112 -12.41 23.44 9.06
N ASP A 113 -13.69 23.34 9.38
CA ASP A 113 -14.27 23.72 10.67
C ASP A 113 -14.38 22.53 11.63
N VAL A 114 -14.04 21.32 11.17
CA VAL A 114 -14.02 20.12 12.00
C VAL A 114 -12.71 20.08 12.76
N GLU A 115 -12.81 20.08 14.08
CA GLU A 115 -11.68 19.83 14.97
C GLU A 115 -11.24 18.37 14.87
N ILE A 116 -9.93 18.16 14.81
CA ILE A 116 -9.32 16.83 14.81
C ILE A 116 -8.39 16.69 15.99
N THR A 117 -8.13 15.45 16.40
CA THR A 117 -7.20 15.17 17.49
C THR A 117 -5.79 15.71 17.22
N ASP A 118 -5.15 16.16 18.30
CA ASP A 118 -3.74 16.51 18.34
C ASP A 118 -2.84 15.28 18.53
N LYS A 119 -3.42 14.11 18.84
CA LYS A 119 -2.70 12.84 18.97
C LYS A 119 -2.16 12.39 17.62
N TYR A 120 -1.02 11.72 17.65
CA TYR A 120 -0.49 11.05 16.49
C TYR A 120 -1.20 9.70 16.31
N THR A 121 -2.06 9.60 15.32
CA THR A 121 -2.85 8.38 15.06
C THR A 121 -2.66 7.86 13.65
N CYS A 122 -2.93 6.57 13.46
CA CYS A 122 -3.02 5.94 12.15
C CYS A 122 -4.19 4.96 12.12
N THR A 123 -5.06 5.11 11.14
CA THR A 123 -6.15 4.19 10.84
C THR A 123 -5.90 3.56 9.49
N TRP A 124 -5.71 2.24 9.43
CA TRP A 124 -5.52 1.54 8.16
C TRP A 124 -6.87 1.23 7.51
N LEU A 125 -7.21 1.86 6.39
CA LEU A 125 -8.51 1.72 5.72
C LEU A 125 -8.56 0.58 4.68
N GLY A 126 -7.47 -0.18 4.57
CA GLY A 126 -7.30 -1.26 3.59
C GLY A 126 -6.46 -0.82 2.40
N GLN A 127 -5.88 -1.82 1.73
CA GLN A 127 -4.83 -1.65 0.72
C GLN A 127 -3.73 -0.71 1.20
N SER A 128 -3.35 0.31 0.42
CA SER A 128 -2.38 1.32 0.77
C SER A 128 -3.04 2.57 1.38
N THR A 129 -4.33 2.51 1.67
CA THR A 129 -5.11 3.62 2.21
C THR A 129 -4.97 3.69 3.73
N SER A 130 -4.41 4.78 4.23
CA SER A 130 -4.30 5.08 5.66
C SER A 130 -4.77 6.49 5.92
N TYR A 131 -5.49 6.68 7.03
CA TYR A 131 -5.84 7.99 7.56
C TYR A 131 -4.97 8.28 8.78
N VAL A 132 -4.12 9.32 8.68
CA VAL A 132 -3.10 9.63 9.68
C VAL A 132 -3.32 11.04 10.21
N THR A 133 -3.33 11.19 11.54
CA THR A 133 -3.28 12.51 12.18
C THR A 133 -1.86 12.78 12.65
N LEU A 134 -1.23 13.85 12.18
CA LEU A 134 0.15 14.22 12.55
C LEU A 134 0.20 15.69 12.95
N ASP A 135 0.39 15.97 14.24
CA ASP A 135 0.43 17.33 14.80
C ASP A 135 -0.75 18.23 14.37
N ASN A 136 -1.97 17.68 14.35
CA ASN A 136 -3.19 18.31 13.82
C ASN A 136 -3.32 18.36 12.29
N LEU A 137 -2.48 17.70 11.50
CA LEU A 137 -2.71 17.49 10.07
C LEU A 137 -3.49 16.19 9.83
N ALA A 138 -4.59 16.23 9.09
CA ALA A 138 -5.28 15.03 8.60
C ALA A 138 -4.76 14.62 7.21
N ILE A 139 -4.05 13.50 7.13
CA ILE A 139 -3.46 12.96 5.91
C ILE A 139 -4.23 11.71 5.49
N LEU A 140 -4.59 11.62 4.21
CA LEU A 140 -5.09 10.40 3.58
C LEU A 140 -4.09 9.91 2.54
N THR A 141 -3.74 8.63 2.54
CA THR A 141 -2.86 8.03 1.53
C THR A 141 -3.66 7.23 0.53
N ASP A 142 -3.27 7.25 -0.75
CA ASP A 142 -3.77 6.36 -1.81
C ASP A 142 -5.25 5.98 -1.67
N PRO A 143 -6.19 6.94 -1.81
CA PRO A 143 -7.58 6.75 -1.43
C PRO A 143 -8.27 5.75 -2.38
N ALA A 144 -8.34 4.49 -1.95
CA ALA A 144 -8.88 3.38 -2.72
C ALA A 144 -9.87 2.57 -1.84
N LEU A 145 -11.10 3.08 -1.72
CA LEU A 145 -12.18 2.46 -0.95
C LEU A 145 -13.23 1.73 -1.81
N GLN A 146 -13.02 1.71 -3.13
CA GLN A 146 -13.91 1.07 -4.08
C GLN A 146 -14.00 -0.45 -3.90
N HIS A 147 -15.05 -1.03 -4.48
CA HIS A 147 -15.31 -2.48 -4.39
C HIS A 147 -14.38 -3.32 -5.28
N ARG A 148 -14.00 -2.78 -6.45
CA ARG A 148 -13.06 -3.40 -7.41
C ARG A 148 -12.09 -2.36 -7.91
N THR A 149 -10.85 -2.72 -8.19
CA THR A 149 -9.81 -1.78 -8.65
C THR A 149 -10.23 -1.02 -9.91
N ILE A 150 -10.99 -1.66 -10.80
CA ILE A 150 -11.68 -1.03 -11.92
C ILE A 150 -13.14 -1.50 -11.99
N PRO A 151 -14.07 -0.73 -12.60
CA PRO A 151 -15.49 -1.09 -12.74
C PRO A 151 -15.69 -2.21 -13.79
N SER A 152 -15.05 -3.35 -13.59
CA SER A 152 -15.12 -4.54 -14.44
C SER A 152 -15.25 -5.78 -13.58
N ARG A 153 -16.10 -6.74 -14.00
CA ARG A 153 -16.21 -8.04 -13.34
C ARG A 153 -14.94 -8.89 -13.41
N LEU A 154 -14.01 -8.54 -14.30
CA LEU A 154 -12.71 -9.20 -14.43
C LEU A 154 -11.69 -8.71 -13.40
N ALA A 155 -11.93 -7.55 -12.78
CA ALA A 155 -11.07 -7.04 -11.73
C ALA A 155 -11.34 -7.76 -10.41
N PRO A 156 -10.31 -7.95 -9.56
CA PRO A 156 -10.49 -8.60 -8.28
C PRO A 156 -11.51 -7.83 -7.42
N GLU A 157 -12.36 -8.58 -6.73
CA GLU A 157 -13.26 -8.05 -5.73
C GLU A 157 -12.52 -7.86 -4.41
N ARG A 158 -12.91 -6.83 -3.65
CA ARG A 158 -12.38 -6.63 -2.30
C ARG A 158 -12.72 -7.86 -1.44
N LEU A 159 -11.75 -8.35 -0.70
CA LEU A 159 -11.89 -9.50 0.21
C LEU A 159 -12.72 -9.16 1.45
N ARG A 160 -12.77 -7.88 1.81
CA ARG A 160 -13.52 -7.30 2.92
C ARG A 160 -14.03 -5.91 2.53
N PRO A 161 -15.17 -5.44 3.07
CA PRO A 161 -15.65 -4.09 2.80
C PRO A 161 -14.67 -3.02 3.32
N PRO A 162 -14.69 -1.79 2.78
CA PRO A 162 -14.02 -0.67 3.44
C PRO A 162 -14.65 -0.43 4.83
N PRO A 163 -13.87 0.03 5.82
CA PRO A 163 -14.34 0.19 7.20
C PRO A 163 -15.24 1.42 7.40
N CYS A 164 -15.22 2.35 6.46
CA CYS A 164 -16.05 3.55 6.39
C CYS A 164 -16.09 4.06 4.93
N THR A 165 -16.97 5.03 4.66
CA THR A 165 -16.94 5.79 3.41
C THR A 165 -15.91 6.92 3.48
N LEU A 166 -15.54 7.49 2.32
CA LEU A 166 -14.73 8.70 2.26
C LEU A 166 -15.45 9.91 2.90
N SER A 167 -16.78 9.96 2.83
CA SER A 167 -17.57 11.04 3.44
C SER A 167 -17.65 10.95 4.97
N GLU A 168 -17.47 9.77 5.57
CA GLU A 168 -17.35 9.61 7.03
C GLU A 168 -16.02 10.15 7.57
N LEU A 169 -14.98 10.28 6.73
CA LEU A 169 -13.76 11.02 7.06
C LEU A 169 -14.05 12.52 7.00
N LYS A 170 -14.45 13.08 8.15
CA LYS A 170 -14.99 14.44 8.27
C LYS A 170 -13.99 15.54 7.88
N ARG A 171 -12.69 15.27 7.92
CA ARG A 171 -11.63 16.23 7.52
C ARG A 171 -10.47 15.52 6.84
N ILE A 172 -10.03 16.03 5.72
CA ILE A 172 -8.80 15.60 5.02
C ILE A 172 -8.10 16.89 4.56
N ASP A 173 -6.93 17.17 5.12
CA ASP A 173 -6.17 18.38 4.76
C ASP A 173 -5.27 18.10 3.54
N VAL A 174 -4.63 16.92 3.52
CA VAL A 174 -3.69 16.50 2.49
C VAL A 174 -4.00 15.07 2.03
N VAL A 175 -3.95 14.84 0.72
CA VAL A 175 -3.95 13.50 0.14
C VAL A 175 -2.59 13.22 -0.51
N LEU A 176 -1.98 12.09 -0.16
CA LEU A 176 -0.73 11.61 -0.75
C LEU A 176 -1.05 10.46 -1.71
N VAL A 177 -0.70 10.62 -2.98
CA VAL A 177 -0.87 9.56 -3.99
C VAL A 177 0.51 9.06 -4.41
N SER A 178 0.83 7.80 -4.15
CA SER A 178 2.13 7.22 -4.45
C SER A 178 2.38 7.04 -5.94
N HIS A 179 1.38 6.59 -6.69
CA HIS A 179 1.47 6.37 -8.14
C HIS A 179 0.07 6.17 -8.76
N ASN A 180 0.02 6.05 -10.08
CA ASN A 180 -1.24 6.07 -10.82
C ASN A 180 -1.91 4.70 -11.01
N HIS A 181 -1.57 3.63 -10.29
CA HIS A 181 -2.30 2.36 -10.43
C HIS A 181 -3.72 2.44 -9.87
N PHE A 182 -4.56 1.52 -10.34
CA PHE A 182 -6.00 1.50 -10.09
C PHE A 182 -6.38 1.25 -8.62
N ASP A 183 -5.54 0.54 -7.88
CA ASP A 183 -5.71 0.22 -6.46
C ASP A 183 -5.08 1.27 -5.51
N HIS A 184 -4.47 2.32 -6.06
CA HIS A 184 -3.89 3.44 -5.31
C HIS A 184 -4.54 4.80 -5.64
N LEU A 185 -5.00 4.96 -6.89
CA LEU A 185 -5.60 6.20 -7.36
C LEU A 185 -6.96 5.90 -8.01
N ASP A 186 -8.02 6.08 -7.23
CA ASP A 186 -9.40 5.91 -7.66
C ASP A 186 -9.98 7.24 -8.21
N PRO A 187 -10.43 7.30 -9.48
CA PRO A 187 -11.05 8.51 -10.03
C PRO A 187 -12.29 8.97 -9.25
N ASP A 188 -13.06 8.04 -8.67
CA ASP A 188 -14.27 8.40 -7.92
C ASP A 188 -13.90 9.13 -6.61
N ALA A 189 -12.80 8.70 -5.96
CA ALA A 189 -12.24 9.40 -4.80
C ALA A 189 -11.77 10.83 -5.16
N ILE A 190 -11.15 11.00 -6.34
CA ILE A 190 -10.74 12.34 -6.83
C ILE A 190 -11.97 13.22 -7.02
N SER A 191 -13.02 12.70 -7.66
CA SER A 191 -14.25 13.46 -7.92
C SER A 191 -15.02 13.80 -6.64
N GLU A 192 -15.03 12.92 -5.64
CA GLU A 192 -15.70 13.17 -4.36
C GLU A 192 -14.96 14.23 -3.51
N LEU A 193 -13.63 14.16 -3.48
CA LEU A 193 -12.80 15.06 -2.68
C LEU A 193 -12.55 16.40 -3.38
N GLY A 194 -12.30 16.40 -4.70
CA GLY A 194 -12.01 17.61 -5.47
C GLY A 194 -10.95 18.49 -4.81
N ASP A 195 -11.25 19.78 -4.67
CA ASP A 195 -10.36 20.79 -4.06
C ASP A 195 -10.58 20.99 -2.55
N SER A 196 -11.29 20.07 -1.91
CA SER A 196 -11.50 20.07 -0.46
C SER A 196 -10.19 19.91 0.34
N CYS A 197 -9.22 19.23 -0.26
CA CYS A 197 -7.89 18.95 0.27
C CYS A 197 -6.79 19.40 -0.71
N GLU A 198 -5.55 19.43 -0.25
CA GLU A 198 -4.39 19.54 -1.15
C GLU A 198 -3.91 18.15 -1.57
N TRP A 199 -3.78 17.93 -2.87
CA TRP A 199 -3.27 16.67 -3.42
C TRP A 199 -1.78 16.79 -3.70
N ILE A 200 -0.99 15.86 -3.15
CA ILE A 200 0.42 15.70 -3.47
C ILE A 200 0.58 14.41 -4.26
N VAL A 201 1.04 14.54 -5.50
CA VAL A 201 1.11 13.44 -6.46
C VAL A 201 2.47 13.41 -7.15
N PRO A 202 2.88 12.29 -7.76
CA PRO A 202 4.12 12.23 -8.51
C PRO A 202 3.96 12.98 -9.82
N LYS A 203 5.08 13.49 -10.32
CA LYS A 203 5.17 14.20 -11.60
C LYS A 203 4.47 13.46 -12.75
N GLY A 204 3.62 14.16 -13.49
CA GLY A 204 2.87 13.64 -14.63
C GLY A 204 1.42 13.26 -14.29
N CYS A 205 1.06 13.13 -13.00
CA CYS A 205 -0.31 12.79 -12.62
C CYS A 205 -1.28 13.98 -12.71
N GLY A 206 -0.80 15.22 -12.75
CA GLY A 206 -1.64 16.43 -12.70
C GLY A 206 -2.76 16.50 -13.74
N PRO A 207 -2.51 16.18 -15.03
CA PRO A 207 -3.58 16.11 -16.04
C PRO A 207 -4.70 15.13 -15.68
N PHE A 208 -4.36 13.96 -15.12
CA PHE A 208 -5.34 12.97 -14.67
C PHE A 208 -6.17 13.49 -13.49
N MET A 209 -5.53 14.16 -12.52
CA MET A 209 -6.21 14.77 -11.37
C MET A 209 -7.22 15.84 -11.82
N ARG A 210 -6.79 16.77 -12.69
CA ARG A 210 -7.64 17.85 -13.21
C ARG A 210 -8.83 17.33 -14.00
N LYS A 211 -8.63 16.27 -14.79
CA LYS A 211 -9.69 15.59 -15.54
C LYS A 211 -10.82 15.09 -14.64
N HIS A 212 -10.52 14.71 -13.39
CA HIS A 212 -11.50 14.16 -12.43
C HIS A 212 -11.92 15.17 -11.35
N GLY A 213 -11.61 16.46 -11.52
CA GLY A 213 -12.16 17.54 -10.68
C GLY A 213 -11.25 18.08 -9.58
N ALA A 214 -9.99 17.65 -9.50
CA ALA A 214 -9.01 18.19 -8.54
C ALA A 214 -8.01 19.12 -9.23
N THR A 215 -7.95 20.38 -8.79
CA THR A 215 -7.04 21.43 -9.31
C THR A 215 -5.99 21.87 -8.29
N ARG A 216 -6.24 21.72 -6.99
CA ARG A 216 -5.29 21.92 -5.89
C ARG A 216 -4.30 20.76 -5.79
N VAL A 217 -3.47 20.64 -6.82
CA VAL A 217 -2.54 19.53 -7.02
C VAL A 217 -1.11 20.04 -7.09
N LYS A 218 -0.22 19.46 -6.30
CA LYS A 218 1.22 19.64 -6.36
C LYS A 218 1.87 18.38 -6.92
N GLU A 219 2.53 18.53 -8.06
CA GLU A 219 3.29 17.46 -8.71
C GLU A 219 4.74 17.52 -8.28
N LEU A 220 5.25 16.45 -7.68
CA LEU A 220 6.63 16.37 -7.20
C LEU A 220 7.44 15.31 -7.97
N ASP A 221 8.66 15.67 -8.34
CA ASP A 221 9.73 14.74 -8.74
C ASP A 221 10.44 14.21 -7.49
N TRP A 222 11.23 13.15 -7.62
CA TRP A 222 11.98 12.62 -6.48
C TRP A 222 12.89 13.67 -5.85
N TRP A 223 12.93 13.67 -4.53
CA TRP A 223 13.63 14.62 -3.66
C TRP A 223 13.12 16.07 -3.75
N GLN A 224 12.06 16.33 -4.51
CA GLN A 224 11.38 17.61 -4.42
C GLN A 224 10.53 17.65 -3.16
N GLU A 225 10.48 18.85 -2.58
CA GLU A 225 9.73 19.13 -1.38
C GLU A 225 8.70 20.21 -1.66
N THR A 226 7.61 20.16 -0.91
CA THR A 226 6.68 21.27 -0.80
C THR A 226 6.36 21.53 0.66
N LYS A 227 5.97 22.77 0.96
CA LYS A 227 5.45 23.14 2.26
C LYS A 227 3.92 23.18 2.20
N HIS A 228 3.29 22.60 3.21
CA HIS A 228 1.87 22.75 3.47
C HIS A 228 1.73 23.54 4.77
N THR A 229 1.06 24.70 4.72
CA THR A 229 0.77 25.51 5.90
C THR A 229 -0.70 25.39 6.21
N LEU A 230 -1.00 24.85 7.39
CA LEU A 230 -2.33 24.70 7.93
C LEU A 230 -2.67 25.94 8.75
N SER A 231 -3.60 26.74 8.25
CA SER A 231 -4.14 27.92 8.94
C SER A 231 -5.54 27.63 9.45
N ARG A 232 -5.78 27.90 10.74
CA ARG A 232 -7.06 27.64 11.40
C ARG A 232 -7.48 28.85 12.24
N PRO A 233 -8.75 29.28 12.18
CA PRO A 233 -9.24 30.37 13.03
C PRO A 233 -8.94 30.08 14.51
N GLY A 234 -8.31 31.04 15.19
CA GLY A 234 -8.00 30.92 16.62
C GLY A 234 -6.86 29.96 16.98
N GLN A 235 -6.15 29.39 16.00
CA GLN A 235 -4.96 28.55 16.24
C GLN A 235 -3.73 29.14 15.54
N LYS A 236 -2.54 28.82 16.06
CA LYS A 236 -1.27 29.17 15.40
C LYS A 236 -1.11 28.36 14.12
N ASP A 237 -0.69 29.02 13.04
CA ASP A 237 -0.33 28.35 11.79
C ASP A 237 0.72 27.26 12.04
N ARG A 238 0.53 26.11 11.40
CA ARG A 238 1.47 24.98 11.46
C ARG A 238 1.95 24.66 10.06
N THR A 239 3.25 24.44 9.90
CA THR A 239 3.83 24.09 8.60
C THR A 239 4.34 22.66 8.62
N TYR A 240 4.21 21.99 7.48
CA TYR A 240 4.68 20.63 7.26
C TYR A 240 5.50 20.60 5.97
N THR A 241 6.64 19.94 6.00
CA THR A 241 7.42 19.65 4.81
C THR A 241 7.01 18.28 4.29
N ILE A 242 6.61 18.23 3.03
CA ILE A 242 6.23 17.00 2.32
C ILE A 242 7.26 16.76 1.21
N THR A 243 7.96 15.64 1.29
CA THR A 243 9.03 15.27 0.35
C THR A 243 8.63 14.04 -0.44
N ALA A 244 8.72 14.11 -1.77
CA ALA A 244 8.60 12.92 -2.61
C ALA A 244 9.92 12.14 -2.54
N VAL A 245 9.85 10.89 -2.07
CA VAL A 245 10.98 10.00 -1.85
C VAL A 245 10.98 8.93 -2.95
N PRO A 246 12.13 8.56 -3.53
CA PRO A 246 12.14 7.50 -4.54
C PRO A 246 11.68 6.16 -3.97
N SER A 247 10.97 5.40 -4.80
CA SER A 247 10.60 4.01 -4.58
C SER A 247 10.92 3.18 -5.83
N MET A 248 10.99 1.85 -5.68
CA MET A 248 11.21 0.95 -6.82
C MET A 248 9.87 0.41 -7.32
N HIS A 249 9.22 1.15 -8.21
CA HIS A 249 7.98 0.71 -8.83
C HIS A 249 7.85 1.21 -10.27
N TRP A 250 6.63 1.24 -10.78
CA TRP A 250 6.27 1.69 -12.13
C TRP A 250 4.86 2.28 -12.10
N SER A 251 4.38 2.76 -13.25
CA SER A 251 3.05 3.37 -13.37
C SER A 251 2.39 3.01 -14.70
N ALA A 252 1.09 2.73 -14.73
CA ALA A 252 0.29 2.67 -15.95
C ALA A 252 -1.22 2.68 -15.66
N ARG A 253 -2.01 3.25 -16.56
CA ARG A 253 -3.48 3.10 -16.56
C ARG A 253 -4.03 2.58 -17.90
N SER A 254 -3.16 2.35 -18.87
CA SER A 254 -3.46 1.85 -20.21
C SER A 254 -2.26 1.07 -20.77
N PRO A 255 -2.43 0.31 -21.87
CA PRO A 255 -1.31 -0.35 -22.53
C PRO A 255 -0.28 0.61 -23.17
N LEU A 256 -0.57 1.93 -23.25
CA LEU A 256 0.22 2.91 -24.00
C LEU A 256 0.88 3.98 -23.11
N ASP A 257 0.67 3.94 -21.79
CA ASP A 257 1.15 4.97 -20.85
C ASP A 257 2.08 4.40 -19.76
N THR A 258 2.68 3.22 -19.99
CA THR A 258 3.68 2.65 -19.09
C THR A 258 4.79 3.67 -18.82
N ASN A 259 4.98 4.01 -17.56
CA ASN A 259 5.93 4.99 -17.04
C ASN A 259 5.79 6.41 -17.64
N ALA A 260 4.60 6.76 -18.14
CA ALA A 260 4.29 8.12 -18.58
C ALA A 260 4.14 9.10 -17.39
N THR A 261 3.91 8.58 -16.18
CA THR A 261 3.92 9.31 -14.92
C THR A 261 4.97 8.75 -13.98
N LEU A 262 5.38 9.53 -12.99
CA LEU A 262 6.28 9.08 -11.94
C LEU A 262 5.53 8.25 -10.88
N TRP A 263 6.29 7.61 -9.99
CA TRP A 263 5.85 6.95 -8.76
C TRP A 263 6.74 7.44 -7.62
N ALA A 264 6.24 7.52 -6.39
CA ALA A 264 7.02 7.97 -5.25
C ALA A 264 6.45 7.45 -3.92
N ALA A 265 7.32 7.31 -2.93
CA ALA A 265 6.95 7.37 -1.53
C ALA A 265 6.80 8.84 -1.10
N PHE A 266 6.08 9.11 -0.01
CA PHE A 266 5.93 10.47 0.53
C PHE A 266 6.25 10.52 2.00
N HIS A 267 7.19 11.39 2.36
CA HIS A 267 7.57 11.68 3.74
C HIS A 267 6.96 13.02 4.16
N VAL A 268 6.28 13.06 5.29
CA VAL A 268 5.66 14.25 5.87
C VAL A 268 6.30 14.50 7.23
N LYS A 269 6.83 15.69 7.44
CA LYS A 269 7.45 16.10 8.71
C LYS A 269 6.87 17.42 9.19
N SER A 270 6.46 17.47 10.45
CA SER A 270 5.99 18.72 11.06
C SER A 270 7.15 19.67 11.38
N ASP A 271 6.91 20.97 11.18
CA ASP A 271 7.85 22.04 11.50
C ASP A 271 7.52 22.60 12.90
N THR A 272 7.86 21.83 13.93
CA THR A 272 7.64 22.14 15.35
C THR A 272 8.92 21.95 16.16
N ASP A 273 8.93 22.38 17.43
CA ASP A 273 10.08 22.18 18.34
C ASP A 273 10.39 20.69 18.59
N LYS A 274 9.40 19.81 18.41
CA LYS A 274 9.51 18.35 18.52
C LYS A 274 8.89 17.72 17.26
N PRO A 275 9.61 17.73 16.13
CA PRO A 275 9.06 17.34 14.84
C PRO A 275 8.70 15.85 14.85
N LYS A 276 7.51 15.54 14.35
CA LYS A 276 7.01 14.19 14.11
C LYS A 276 7.00 13.91 12.62
N SER A 277 7.18 12.65 12.23
CA SER A 277 7.36 12.25 10.84
C SER A 277 6.61 10.97 10.46
N PHE A 278 5.92 11.04 9.33
CA PHE A 278 5.23 9.93 8.69
C PHE A 278 5.85 9.65 7.32
N ILE A 279 6.03 8.38 6.94
CA ILE A 279 6.33 8.00 5.56
C ILE A 279 5.31 6.99 5.01
N HIS A 280 4.74 7.32 3.86
CA HIS A 280 3.94 6.42 3.05
C HIS A 280 4.80 5.85 1.93
N LEU A 281 5.10 4.55 1.93
CA LEU A 281 5.99 3.97 0.92
C LEU A 281 5.33 3.71 -0.43
N GLY A 282 4.00 3.73 -0.50
CA GLY A 282 3.28 3.26 -1.69
C GLY A 282 3.65 1.81 -2.01
N ASP A 283 3.65 1.49 -3.30
CA ASP A 283 4.23 0.25 -3.79
C ASP A 283 5.72 0.40 -4.06
N THR A 284 6.47 -0.64 -3.71
CA THR A 284 7.90 -0.65 -3.92
C THR A 284 8.53 -2.02 -3.78
N GLY A 285 9.52 -2.33 -4.62
CA GLY A 285 10.48 -3.40 -4.41
C GLY A 285 11.50 -3.05 -3.32
N TYR A 286 12.21 -4.07 -2.83
CA TYR A 286 13.27 -3.86 -1.84
C TYR A 286 14.64 -3.60 -2.51
N SER A 287 15.25 -2.46 -2.20
CA SER A 287 16.65 -2.16 -2.55
C SER A 287 17.41 -1.68 -1.32
N PRO A 288 18.43 -2.43 -0.85
CA PRO A 288 19.22 -2.04 0.32
C PRO A 288 19.83 -0.64 0.17
N THR A 289 20.35 -0.32 -1.01
CA THR A 289 21.00 0.97 -1.28
C THR A 289 20.00 2.12 -1.22
N LEU A 290 18.80 1.93 -1.78
CA LEU A 290 17.77 2.96 -1.78
C LEU A 290 17.31 3.27 -0.37
N TYR A 291 16.89 2.26 0.40
CA TYR A 291 16.32 2.50 1.73
C TYR A 291 17.34 2.91 2.77
N HIS A 292 18.61 2.51 2.61
CA HIS A 292 19.70 3.09 3.39
C HIS A 292 19.90 4.58 3.09
N ALA A 293 19.81 4.99 1.81
CA ALA A 293 19.88 6.41 1.44
C ALA A 293 18.67 7.19 1.96
N VAL A 294 17.46 6.64 1.84
CA VAL A 294 16.24 7.24 2.40
C VAL A 294 16.39 7.43 3.91
N GLY A 295 16.84 6.40 4.64
CA GLY A 295 17.08 6.50 6.09
C GLY A 295 18.11 7.54 6.47
N ARG A 296 19.16 7.72 5.65
CA ARG A 296 20.18 8.75 5.88
C ARG A 296 19.64 10.18 5.70
N ILE A 297 18.72 10.40 4.77
CA ILE A 297 18.22 11.74 4.43
C ILE A 297 16.97 12.10 5.25
N MET A 298 16.05 11.15 5.41
CA MET A 298 14.75 11.37 6.06
C MET A 298 14.71 10.89 7.50
N GLY A 299 15.54 9.91 7.87
CA GLY A 299 15.47 9.25 9.17
C GLY A 299 16.04 10.06 10.34
N PRO A 300 15.69 9.69 11.59
CA PRO A 300 14.73 8.64 11.94
C PRO A 300 13.28 9.04 11.60
N VAL A 301 12.47 8.04 11.24
CA VAL A 301 11.05 8.22 10.91
C VAL A 301 10.19 7.68 12.05
N ASP A 302 9.16 8.42 12.48
CA ASP A 302 8.35 7.99 13.63
C ASP A 302 7.32 6.92 13.23
N LEU A 303 6.64 7.10 12.10
CA LEU A 303 5.68 6.14 11.55
C LEU A 303 5.93 5.83 10.07
N ALA A 304 5.89 4.55 9.70
CA ALA A 304 5.86 4.14 8.30
C ALA A 304 4.64 3.26 7.98
N ALA A 305 3.99 3.55 6.85
CA ALA A 305 3.11 2.61 6.17
C ALA A 305 3.93 1.87 5.09
N ILE A 306 4.15 0.57 5.29
CA ILE A 306 5.05 -0.26 4.47
C ILE A 306 4.24 -1.40 3.82
N PRO A 307 4.28 -1.58 2.49
CA PRO A 307 3.55 -2.67 1.83
C PRO A 307 4.14 -4.02 2.24
N ILE A 308 3.28 -4.99 2.51
CA ILE A 308 3.67 -6.38 2.81
C ILE A 308 2.99 -7.41 1.90
N GLY A 309 2.08 -6.98 1.03
CA GLY A 309 1.35 -7.83 0.09
C GLY A 309 1.84 -7.68 -1.36
N SER A 310 1.19 -8.39 -2.27
CA SER A 310 1.44 -8.36 -3.71
C SER A 310 2.84 -8.82 -4.13
N TYR A 311 3.42 -9.79 -3.43
CA TYR A 311 4.86 -10.10 -3.59
C TYR A 311 5.14 -11.42 -4.30
N GLU A 312 4.16 -12.30 -4.55
CA GLU A 312 4.38 -13.54 -5.28
C GLU A 312 3.88 -13.48 -6.74
N PRO A 313 4.64 -14.08 -7.68
CA PRO A 313 5.89 -14.82 -7.47
C PRO A 313 7.12 -13.91 -7.40
N ARG A 314 8.09 -14.21 -6.52
CA ARG A 314 9.26 -13.35 -6.29
C ARG A 314 10.05 -13.03 -7.57
N TRP A 315 10.28 -14.00 -8.47
CA TRP A 315 11.07 -13.75 -9.69
C TRP A 315 10.50 -12.62 -10.56
N HIS A 316 9.18 -12.40 -10.52
CA HIS A 316 8.51 -11.33 -11.25
C HIS A 316 8.31 -10.09 -10.37
N MET A 317 7.82 -10.30 -9.15
CA MET A 317 7.35 -9.21 -8.29
C MET A 317 8.47 -8.51 -7.53
N HIS A 318 9.63 -9.12 -7.28
CA HIS A 318 10.65 -8.56 -6.36
C HIS A 318 11.18 -7.17 -6.73
N LEU A 319 11.15 -6.81 -8.02
CA LEU A 319 11.61 -5.49 -8.48
C LEU A 319 10.61 -4.36 -8.16
N GLN A 320 9.34 -4.71 -7.96
CA GLN A 320 8.20 -3.77 -7.89
C GLN A 320 7.41 -3.90 -6.58
N HIS A 321 7.48 -5.05 -5.93
CA HIS A 321 6.88 -5.32 -4.62
C HIS A 321 7.85 -6.09 -3.71
N THR A 322 8.08 -5.52 -2.54
CA THR A 322 8.78 -6.14 -1.42
C THR A 322 7.98 -7.32 -0.88
N ASP A 323 8.67 -8.34 -0.38
CA ASP A 323 8.07 -9.29 0.55
C ASP A 323 8.15 -8.73 1.99
N PRO A 324 7.52 -9.39 2.98
CA PRO A 324 7.58 -8.94 4.37
C PRO A 324 8.99 -8.92 4.98
N GLU A 325 9.92 -9.76 4.53
CA GLU A 325 11.33 -9.68 4.96
C GLU A 325 11.98 -8.38 4.47
N GLY A 326 11.82 -8.06 3.18
CA GLY A 326 12.26 -6.77 2.64
C GLY A 326 11.60 -5.60 3.37
N ALA A 327 10.31 -5.72 3.72
CA ALA A 327 9.59 -4.71 4.49
C ALA A 327 10.27 -4.40 5.83
N VAL A 328 10.62 -5.44 6.61
CA VAL A 328 11.31 -5.27 7.89
C VAL A 328 12.70 -4.67 7.70
N ARG A 329 13.43 -5.07 6.65
CA ARG A 329 14.75 -4.48 6.32
C ARG A 329 14.64 -3.00 5.97
N MET A 330 13.61 -2.60 5.23
CA MET A 330 13.35 -1.19 4.92
C MET A 330 13.07 -0.38 6.19
N ALA A 331 12.24 -0.89 7.09
CA ALA A 331 11.97 -0.24 8.38
C ALA A 331 13.25 -0.02 9.19
N LEU A 332 14.11 -1.04 9.28
CA LEU A 332 15.40 -0.96 9.98
C LEU A 332 16.35 0.05 9.32
N GLN A 333 16.46 0.02 7.99
CA GLN A 333 17.34 0.92 7.23
C GLN A 333 16.91 2.37 7.27
N MET A 334 15.60 2.62 7.34
CA MET A 334 15.02 3.95 7.50
C MET A 334 14.98 4.43 8.95
N HIS A 335 15.44 3.61 9.90
CA HIS A 335 15.36 3.88 11.34
C HIS A 335 13.93 4.24 11.78
N VAL A 336 12.96 3.46 11.30
CA VAL A 336 11.54 3.67 11.63
C VAL A 336 11.28 3.23 13.07
N ARG A 337 10.61 4.07 13.87
CA ARG A 337 10.21 3.71 15.24
C ARG A 337 9.03 2.73 15.25
N LYS A 338 7.98 3.04 14.47
CA LYS A 338 6.78 2.20 14.34
C LYS A 338 6.38 2.02 12.88
N SER A 339 6.10 0.79 12.47
CA SER A 339 5.67 0.44 11.12
C SER A 339 4.34 -0.28 11.15
N ILE A 340 3.49 0.02 10.17
CA ILE A 340 2.23 -0.68 9.91
C ILE A 340 2.30 -1.33 8.54
N GLY A 341 2.02 -2.63 8.50
CA GLY A 341 1.97 -3.41 7.27
C GLY A 341 0.69 -3.13 6.50
N VAL A 342 0.84 -2.61 5.27
CA VAL A 342 -0.27 -2.25 4.37
C VAL A 342 -0.25 -3.09 3.08
N HIS A 343 -1.13 -2.81 2.12
CA HIS A 343 -1.21 -3.45 0.80
C HIS A 343 -1.58 -4.95 0.78
N TRP A 344 -2.18 -5.46 1.86
CA TRP A 344 -2.55 -6.87 1.96
C TRP A 344 -4.01 -7.08 2.40
N GLY A 345 -4.52 -8.28 2.15
CA GLY A 345 -5.85 -8.70 2.59
C GLY A 345 -7.00 -7.82 2.08
N THR A 346 -6.80 -7.09 0.97
CA THR A 346 -7.82 -6.18 0.42
C THR A 346 -8.25 -6.65 -0.95
N TRP A 347 -7.32 -6.79 -1.91
CA TRP A 347 -7.55 -7.49 -3.16
C TRP A 347 -6.52 -8.60 -3.34
N LEU A 348 -6.88 -9.65 -4.09
CA LEU A 348 -5.91 -10.63 -4.57
C LEU A 348 -5.30 -10.14 -5.87
N MET A 349 -4.07 -9.63 -5.82
CA MET A 349 -3.38 -9.04 -6.98
C MET A 349 -2.17 -9.84 -7.44
N SER A 350 -1.89 -10.95 -6.76
CA SER A 350 -0.65 -11.72 -6.82
C SER A 350 -0.93 -13.19 -6.44
N ASP A 351 0.11 -14.02 -6.47
CA ASP A 351 -0.02 -15.47 -6.30
C ASP A 351 -0.02 -15.93 -4.82
N GLU A 352 0.31 -15.06 -3.85
CA GLU A 352 0.30 -15.47 -2.45
C GLU A 352 -1.13 -15.68 -1.92
N ALA A 353 -1.27 -16.54 -0.91
CA ALA A 353 -2.52 -16.68 -0.19
C ALA A 353 -2.86 -15.38 0.56
N TYR A 354 -4.14 -15.03 0.61
CA TYR A 354 -4.61 -13.73 1.13
C TYR A 354 -4.16 -13.40 2.56
N ASN A 355 -3.99 -14.41 3.42
CA ASN A 355 -3.58 -14.29 4.82
C ASN A 355 -2.11 -14.67 5.07
N LYS A 356 -1.34 -14.93 4.01
CA LYS A 356 0.10 -15.20 4.10
C LYS A 356 0.93 -13.98 4.51
N PRO A 357 0.62 -12.72 4.11
CA PRO A 357 1.46 -11.57 4.43
C PRO A 357 1.73 -11.33 5.93
N PRO A 358 0.73 -11.40 6.84
CA PRO A 358 0.98 -11.32 8.29
C PRO A 358 1.87 -12.44 8.84
N LEU A 359 1.72 -13.66 8.33
CA LEU A 359 2.51 -14.81 8.76
C LEU A 359 3.97 -14.65 8.35
N ASP A 360 4.21 -14.21 7.12
CA ASP A 360 5.55 -13.92 6.62
C ASP A 360 6.17 -12.71 7.34
N LEU A 361 5.37 -11.72 7.76
CA LEU A 361 5.85 -10.61 8.58
C LEU A 361 6.30 -11.08 9.97
N GLU A 362 5.53 -11.93 10.64
CA GLU A 362 5.92 -12.51 11.93
C GLU A 362 7.26 -13.24 11.82
N LEU A 363 7.42 -14.06 10.78
CA LEU A 363 8.67 -14.79 10.53
C LEU A 363 9.84 -13.85 10.25
N ALA A 364 9.63 -12.81 9.44
CA ALA A 364 10.64 -11.78 9.17
C ALA A 364 11.04 -11.02 10.44
N ARG A 365 10.07 -10.69 11.30
CA ARG A 365 10.30 -10.04 12.59
C ARG A 365 11.18 -10.89 13.50
N GLN A 366 10.86 -12.17 13.66
CA GLN A 366 11.67 -13.10 14.44
C GLN A 366 13.09 -13.25 13.89
N LEU A 367 13.22 -13.35 12.56
CA LEU A 367 14.51 -13.50 11.90
C LEU A 367 15.43 -12.27 12.08
N LEU A 368 14.83 -11.08 12.15
CA LEU A 368 15.55 -9.80 12.18
C LEU A 368 15.50 -9.10 13.56
N ASP A 369 15.02 -9.80 14.59
CA ASP A 369 14.90 -9.32 15.97
C ASP A 369 14.12 -8.00 16.09
N VAL A 370 12.95 -7.94 15.42
CA VAL A 370 12.03 -6.80 15.46
C VAL A 370 10.77 -7.18 16.22
N SER A 371 10.41 -6.37 17.21
CA SER A 371 9.20 -6.61 18.01
C SER A 371 7.91 -6.30 17.24
N GLU A 372 6.79 -6.93 17.63
CA GLU A 372 5.47 -6.62 17.08
C GLU A 372 5.09 -5.14 17.29
N ASN A 373 5.50 -4.55 18.42
CA ASN A 373 5.26 -3.13 18.69
C ASN A 373 5.98 -2.20 17.70
N GLN A 374 7.13 -2.61 17.16
CA GLN A 374 7.89 -1.86 16.16
C GLN A 374 7.36 -2.08 14.74
N PHE A 375 6.88 -3.28 14.41
CA PHE A 375 6.26 -3.56 13.11
C PHE A 375 5.07 -4.51 13.25
N SER A 376 3.86 -3.95 13.21
CA SER A 376 2.61 -4.70 13.36
C SER A 376 1.79 -4.71 12.08
N VAL A 377 0.88 -5.68 12.01
CA VAL A 377 -0.34 -5.57 11.22
C VAL A 377 -1.49 -5.20 12.15
N VAL A 378 -2.47 -4.47 11.62
CA VAL A 378 -3.69 -4.13 12.36
C VAL A 378 -4.90 -4.57 11.54
N PRO A 379 -6.06 -4.84 12.16
CA PRO A 379 -7.33 -4.97 11.44
C PRO A 379 -7.61 -3.74 10.57
N VAL A 380 -8.30 -3.95 9.45
CA VAL A 380 -8.77 -2.81 8.63
C VAL A 380 -9.78 -2.02 9.44
N GLY A 381 -9.63 -0.70 9.46
CA GLY A 381 -10.42 0.24 10.23
C GLY A 381 -9.93 0.47 11.66
N LYS A 382 -8.97 -0.32 12.16
CA LYS A 382 -8.41 -0.09 13.49
C LYS A 382 -7.62 1.22 13.52
N THR A 383 -7.94 2.09 14.47
CA THR A 383 -7.18 3.29 14.79
C THR A 383 -6.16 2.97 15.88
N ILE A 384 -4.88 3.26 15.63
CA ILE A 384 -3.83 3.17 16.63
C ILE A 384 -3.33 4.56 17.02
N VAL A 385 -2.95 4.72 18.28
CA VAL A 385 -2.24 5.90 18.78
C VAL A 385 -0.75 5.58 18.85
N LEU A 386 0.09 6.51 18.43
CA LEU A 386 1.52 6.49 18.65
C LEU A 386 1.80 7.15 20.00
N GLU A 387 2.33 6.37 20.93
CA GLU A 387 2.84 6.88 22.20
C GLU A 387 4.13 7.69 21.94
N ASP A 388 4.32 8.78 22.68
CA ASP A 388 5.46 9.70 22.54
C ASP A 388 6.81 9.09 22.93
#